data_AF-A0A968T236-F1
#
_entry.id   AF-A0A968T236-F1
#
_cell.length_a   1.000
_cell.length_b   1.000
_cell.length_c   1.000
_cell.angle_alpha   90.00
_cell.angle_beta   90.00
_cell.angle_gamma   90.00
#
_symmetry.space_group_name_H-M   'P 1'
#
loop_
_entity.id
_entity.type
_entity.pdbx_description
1 polymer ?
#
loop_
_entity_poly.entity_id
_entity_poly.type
_entity_poly.pdbx_seq_one_letter_code
_entity_poly.pdbx_strand_id
1 'polypeptide(L)'
;MLIAIVILITAWINYINLATARSMERAKDIGIRKVTGAFPNQLIRQYMMESWLVNLSAILLAIVLVLVLKPLFNRIIGESIGLIMLQQPVFWVSTFIILFLGIALSGFYPAFVMTRIKPASILKGTYANHGSAGTIRQILVVFQFAASLFLICGTFIVYKQVKFMQDQNPGVKIDRTIILKYPVLRENLQTQVAMFAENLEQETNITSATLASAVPGMEVAFFASNRLQGDGQDRHRLYEMLIVDDHFVETFGFELIAGRSFKKGFGNDRENLLINEEAMKTLGIGKAEDGCH
;
A
#
# COMPACT_ATOMS: atom_id res chain seq x y z
N MET A 1 6.02 -0.97 3.25
CA MET A 1 7.49 -1.18 3.41
C MET A 1 7.92 -2.64 3.24
N LEU A 2 7.25 -3.62 3.86
CA LEU A 2 7.68 -5.03 3.82
C LEU A 2 7.85 -5.57 2.38
N ILE A 3 6.89 -5.28 1.48
CA ILE A 3 6.98 -5.67 0.06
C ILE A 3 8.25 -5.11 -0.61
N ALA A 4 8.58 -3.84 -0.38
CA ALA A 4 9.77 -3.21 -0.95
C ALA A 4 11.06 -3.86 -0.46
N ILE A 5 11.13 -4.23 0.83
CA ILE A 5 12.28 -4.95 1.41
C ILE A 5 12.43 -6.34 0.79
N VAL A 6 11.33 -7.09 0.65
CA VAL A 6 11.34 -8.42 0.02
C VAL A 6 11.81 -8.32 -1.43
N ILE A 7 11.28 -7.37 -2.21
CA ILE A 7 11.71 -7.15 -3.60
C ILE A 7 13.20 -6.82 -3.66
N LEU A 8 13.69 -5.92 -2.80
CA LEU A 8 15.10 -5.55 -2.76
C LEU A 8 16.01 -6.75 -2.45
N ILE A 9 15.65 -7.55 -1.45
CA ILE A 9 16.40 -8.77 -1.09
C ILE A 9 16.41 -9.77 -2.26
N THR A 10 15.26 -10.00 -2.90
CA THR A 10 15.19 -10.91 -4.06
C THR A 10 16.03 -10.41 -5.23
N ALA A 11 16.08 -9.09 -5.46
CA ALA A 11 16.92 -8.49 -6.50
C ALA A 11 18.41 -8.65 -6.20
N TRP A 12 18.84 -8.45 -4.95
CA TRP A 12 20.23 -8.70 -4.52
C TRP A 12 20.62 -10.16 -4.68
N ILE A 13 19.76 -11.09 -4.26
CA ILE A 13 20.01 -12.53 -4.41
C ILE A 13 20.17 -12.89 -5.88
N ASN A 14 19.28 -12.39 -6.75
CA ASN A 14 19.37 -12.62 -8.19
C ASN A 14 20.69 -12.10 -8.76
N TYR A 15 21.08 -10.88 -8.39
CA TYR A 15 22.33 -10.28 -8.83
C TYR A 15 23.56 -11.06 -8.32
N ILE A 16 23.57 -11.51 -7.07
CA ILE A 16 24.63 -12.38 -6.50
C ILE A 16 24.74 -13.67 -7.32
N ASN A 17 23.61 -14.30 -7.64
CA ASN A 17 23.56 -15.54 -8.40
C ASN A 17 24.15 -15.34 -9.81
N LEU A 18 23.74 -14.26 -10.50
CA LEU A 18 24.21 -13.92 -11.84
C LEU A 18 25.70 -13.53 -11.85
N ALA A 19 26.14 -12.72 -10.89
CA ALA A 19 27.55 -12.34 -10.74
C ALA A 19 28.45 -13.54 -10.44
N THR A 20 28.00 -14.47 -9.59
CA THR A 20 28.70 -15.72 -9.29
C THR A 20 28.78 -16.62 -10.52
N ALA A 21 27.70 -16.77 -11.31
CA ALA A 21 27.72 -17.55 -12.55
C ALA A 21 28.71 -16.98 -13.57
N ARG A 22 28.70 -15.67 -13.82
CA ARG A 22 29.68 -14.99 -14.71
C ARG A 22 31.12 -15.12 -14.22
N SER A 23 31.31 -15.14 -12.90
CA SER A 23 32.62 -15.32 -12.27
C SER A 23 33.21 -16.70 -12.55
N MET A 24 32.36 -17.74 -12.64
CA MET A 24 32.76 -19.09 -13.01
C MET A 24 33.17 -19.20 -14.48
N GLU A 25 32.50 -18.51 -15.39
CA GLU A 25 32.90 -18.45 -16.81
C GLU A 25 34.29 -17.82 -16.98
N ARG A 26 34.57 -16.75 -16.22
CA ARG A 26 35.89 -16.08 -16.21
C ARG A 26 36.94 -16.82 -15.36
N ALA A 27 36.61 -17.94 -14.73
CA ALA A 27 37.53 -18.65 -13.82
C ALA A 27 38.77 -19.20 -14.53
N LYS A 28 38.66 -19.58 -15.81
CA LYS A 28 39.79 -20.07 -16.62
C LYS A 28 40.80 -18.96 -16.89
N ASP A 29 40.33 -17.77 -17.28
CA ASP A 29 41.18 -16.59 -17.54
C ASP A 29 41.89 -16.11 -16.26
N ILE A 30 41.18 -16.16 -15.13
CA ILE A 30 41.70 -15.82 -13.81
C ILE A 30 42.75 -16.84 -13.35
N GLY A 31 42.51 -18.13 -13.62
CA GLY A 31 43.48 -19.21 -13.37
C GLY A 31 44.78 -19.02 -14.16
N ILE A 32 44.68 -18.68 -15.45
CA ILE A 32 45.84 -18.38 -16.31
C ILE A 32 46.59 -17.16 -15.76
N ARG A 33 45.89 -16.06 -15.42
CA ARG A 33 46.51 -14.85 -14.87
C ARG A 33 47.22 -15.09 -13.54
N LYS A 34 46.66 -15.91 -12.63
CA LYS A 34 47.34 -16.29 -11.38
C LYS A 34 48.63 -17.07 -11.65
N VAL A 35 48.64 -17.96 -12.65
CA VAL A 35 49.83 -18.74 -13.03
C VAL A 35 50.90 -17.85 -13.68
N THR A 36 50.50 -16.81 -14.41
CA THR A 36 51.43 -15.81 -14.99
C THR A 36 51.85 -14.70 -14.02
N GLY A 37 51.59 -14.85 -12.71
CA GLY A 37 52.07 -13.92 -11.68
C GLY A 37 51.16 -12.73 -11.35
N ALA A 38 49.89 -12.73 -11.80
CA ALA A 38 48.96 -11.67 -11.41
C ALA A 38 48.58 -11.77 -9.92
N PHE A 39 48.71 -10.65 -9.20
CA PHE A 39 48.35 -10.59 -7.79
C PHE A 39 46.83 -10.64 -7.61
N PRO A 40 46.31 -11.41 -6.63
CA PRO A 40 44.87 -11.55 -6.39
C PRO A 40 44.17 -10.21 -6.09
N ASN A 41 44.88 -9.25 -5.50
CA ASN A 41 44.34 -7.92 -5.20
C ASN A 41 44.05 -7.08 -6.44
N GLN A 42 44.80 -7.26 -7.55
CA GLN A 42 44.54 -6.53 -8.80
C GLN A 42 43.24 -6.98 -9.44
N LEU A 43 42.96 -8.30 -9.44
CA LEU A 43 41.72 -8.86 -9.98
C LEU A 43 40.50 -8.43 -9.15
N ILE A 44 40.60 -8.46 -7.82
CA ILE A 44 39.52 -8.03 -6.93
C ILE A 44 39.19 -6.55 -7.17
N ARG A 45 40.22 -5.68 -7.25
CA ARG A 45 40.02 -4.24 -7.49
C ARG A 45 39.38 -3.97 -8.85
N GLN A 46 39.80 -4.66 -9.91
CA GLN A 46 39.18 -4.55 -11.22
C GLN A 46 37.70 -4.94 -11.19
N TYR A 47 37.37 -6.07 -10.56
CA TYR A 47 36.01 -6.58 -10.48
C TYR A 47 35.08 -5.68 -9.63
N MET A 48 35.61 -5.14 -8.52
CA MET A 48 34.88 -4.16 -7.71
C MET A 48 34.60 -2.88 -8.50
N MET A 49 35.56 -2.37 -9.29
CA MET A 49 35.33 -1.19 -10.13
C MET A 49 34.28 -1.44 -11.23
N GLU A 50 34.31 -2.61 -11.88
CA GLU A 50 33.29 -3.02 -12.86
C GLU A 50 31.90 -3.06 -12.21
N SER A 51 31.80 -3.65 -11.00
CA SER A 51 30.55 -3.72 -10.24
C SER A 51 30.04 -2.34 -9.81
N TRP A 52 30.93 -1.42 -9.42
CA TRP A 52 30.58 -0.06 -9.06
C TRP A 52 30.00 0.73 -10.24
N LEU A 53 30.61 0.64 -11.42
CA LEU A 53 30.13 1.31 -12.63
C LEU A 53 28.75 0.81 -13.08
N VAL A 54 28.53 -0.51 -13.00
CA VAL A 54 27.23 -1.11 -13.32
C VAL A 54 26.15 -0.67 -12.33
N ASN A 55 26.43 -0.64 -11.03
CA ASN A 55 25.45 -0.19 -10.05
C ASN A 55 25.14 1.31 -10.17
N LEU A 56 26.15 2.15 -10.43
CA LEU A 56 25.96 3.58 -10.62
C LEU A 56 25.07 3.87 -11.84
N SER A 57 25.34 3.20 -12.97
CA SER A 57 24.52 3.33 -14.18
C SER A 57 23.09 2.81 -13.98
N ALA A 58 22.91 1.72 -13.22
CA ALA A 58 21.59 1.21 -12.85
C ALA A 58 20.77 2.21 -12.02
N ILE A 59 21.38 2.90 -11.05
CA ILE A 59 20.70 3.94 -10.27
C ILE A 59 20.30 5.12 -11.14
N LEU A 60 21.19 5.61 -11.99
CA LEU A 60 20.87 6.71 -12.91
C LEU A 60 19.68 6.35 -13.79
N LEU A 61 19.68 5.13 -14.33
CA LEU A 61 18.58 4.61 -15.15
C LEU A 61 17.29 4.46 -14.33
N ALA A 62 17.36 4.01 -13.08
CA ALA A 62 16.21 3.90 -12.18
C ALA A 62 15.59 5.28 -11.88
N ILE A 63 16.41 6.30 -11.60
CA ILE A 63 15.93 7.67 -11.38
C ILE A 63 15.20 8.19 -12.61
N VAL A 64 15.79 8.02 -13.80
CA VAL A 64 15.16 8.43 -15.07
C VAL A 64 13.83 7.72 -15.28
N LEU A 65 13.77 6.40 -15.06
CA LEU A 65 12.53 5.64 -15.19
C LEU A 65 11.45 6.11 -14.22
N VAL A 66 11.80 6.40 -12.97
CA VAL A 66 10.86 6.94 -11.98
C VAL A 66 10.30 8.29 -12.44
N LEU A 67 11.15 9.20 -12.94
CA LEU A 67 10.71 10.50 -13.43
C LEU A 67 9.75 10.38 -14.63
N VAL A 68 10.03 9.46 -15.55
CA VAL A 68 9.21 9.24 -16.77
C VAL A 68 7.89 8.52 -16.46
N LEU A 69 7.90 7.53 -15.56
CA LEU A 69 6.72 6.73 -15.23
C LEU A 69 5.81 7.36 -14.18
N LYS A 70 6.32 8.29 -13.37
CA LYS A 70 5.55 9.05 -12.38
C LYS A 70 4.23 9.64 -12.92
N PRO A 71 4.19 10.38 -14.05
CA PRO A 71 2.93 10.94 -14.53
C PRO A 71 1.89 9.86 -14.86
N LEU A 72 2.32 8.71 -15.39
CA LEU A 72 1.44 7.57 -15.64
C LEU A 72 0.91 7.00 -14.33
N PHE A 73 1.77 6.84 -13.33
CA PHE A 73 1.39 6.34 -12.00
C PHE A 73 0.38 7.26 -11.30
N ASN A 74 0.61 8.57 -11.34
CA ASN A 74 -0.31 9.56 -10.77
C ASN A 74 -1.68 9.55 -11.47
N ARG A 75 -1.74 9.28 -12.78
CA ARG A 75 -3.02 9.14 -13.51
C ARG A 75 -3.80 7.89 -13.08
N ILE A 76 -3.11 6.78 -12.80
CA ILE A 76 -3.77 5.53 -12.40
C ILE A 76 -4.36 5.64 -10.99
N ILE A 77 -3.67 6.32 -10.08
CA ILE A 77 -4.10 6.44 -8.68
C ILE A 77 -5.02 7.65 -8.47
N GLY A 78 -5.01 8.62 -9.38
CA GLY A 78 -5.79 9.86 -9.25
C GLY A 78 -5.22 10.84 -8.23
N GLU A 79 -3.99 10.60 -7.75
CA GLU A 79 -3.31 11.40 -6.72
C GLU A 79 -2.01 12.02 -7.24
N SER A 80 -1.75 13.25 -6.83
CA SER A 80 -0.53 13.97 -7.22
C SER A 80 0.60 13.71 -6.24
N ILE A 81 1.25 12.55 -6.35
CA ILE A 81 2.42 12.27 -5.53
C ILE A 81 3.57 13.18 -6.00
N GLY A 82 4.10 13.99 -5.08
CA GLY A 82 5.26 14.86 -5.31
C GLY A 82 6.60 14.12 -5.15
N LEU A 83 7.69 14.74 -5.58
CA LEU A 83 9.06 14.22 -5.37
C LEU A 83 9.80 14.91 -4.22
N ILE A 84 9.05 15.36 -3.21
CA ILE A 84 9.61 16.04 -2.02
C ILE A 84 10.69 15.17 -1.36
N MET A 85 10.56 13.84 -1.43
CA MET A 85 11.57 12.91 -0.90
C MET A 85 12.94 13.07 -1.56
N LEU A 86 13.03 13.45 -2.85
CA LEU A 86 14.32 13.66 -3.52
C LEU A 86 15.08 14.87 -2.98
N GLN A 87 14.37 15.82 -2.34
CA GLN A 87 14.97 17.00 -1.71
C GLN A 87 15.47 16.69 -0.29
N GLN A 88 15.06 15.56 0.30
CA GLN A 88 15.46 15.23 1.66
C GLN A 88 16.82 14.54 1.70
N PRO A 89 17.79 15.02 2.50
CA PRO A 89 19.10 14.39 2.63
C PRO A 89 19.04 12.92 3.07
N VAL A 90 18.06 12.58 3.91
CA VAL A 90 17.83 11.22 4.41
C VAL A 90 17.65 10.23 3.25
N PHE A 91 16.93 10.60 2.20
CA PHE A 91 16.71 9.75 1.03
C PHE A 91 18.03 9.36 0.34
N TRP A 92 18.92 10.33 0.14
CA TRP A 92 20.22 10.09 -0.50
C TRP A 92 21.15 9.27 0.38
N VAL A 93 21.16 9.53 1.69
CA VAL A 93 21.93 8.72 2.66
C VAL A 93 21.44 7.28 2.68
N SER A 94 20.13 7.05 2.76
CA SER A 94 19.56 5.70 2.71
C SER A 94 19.86 5.00 1.38
N THR A 95 19.73 5.70 0.26
CA THR A 95 20.05 5.16 -1.08
C THR A 95 21.51 4.76 -1.17
N PHE A 96 22.42 5.60 -0.65
CA PHE A 96 23.85 5.31 -0.63
C PHE A 96 24.17 4.08 0.24
N ILE A 97 23.58 3.97 1.42
CA ILE A 97 23.74 2.81 2.32
C ILE A 97 23.27 1.53 1.63
N ILE A 98 22.09 1.57 0.98
CA ILE A 98 21.52 0.44 0.25
C ILE A 98 22.44 0.04 -0.92
N LEU A 99 22.94 0.99 -1.69
CA LEU A 99 23.88 0.70 -2.78
C LEU A 99 25.18 0.10 -2.25
N PHE A 100 25.74 0.66 -1.18
CA PHE A 100 26.97 0.17 -0.58
C PHE A 100 26.80 -1.26 -0.08
N LEU A 101 25.70 -1.55 0.63
CA LEU A 101 25.35 -2.91 1.06
C LEU A 101 25.17 -3.86 -0.12
N GLY A 102 24.48 -3.43 -1.17
CA GLY A 102 24.29 -4.22 -2.38
C GLY A 102 25.61 -4.58 -3.06
N ILE A 103 26.53 -3.62 -3.21
CA ILE A 103 27.87 -3.84 -3.77
C ILE A 103 28.71 -4.72 -2.85
N ALA A 104 28.67 -4.49 -1.53
CA ALA A 104 29.41 -5.29 -0.56
C ALA A 104 28.95 -6.75 -0.61
N LEU A 105 27.65 -7.01 -0.53
CA LEU A 105 27.08 -8.36 -0.54
C LEU A 105 27.33 -9.07 -1.89
N SER A 106 27.16 -8.35 -3.00
CA SER A 106 27.31 -8.92 -4.35
C SER A 106 28.73 -9.04 -4.86
N GLY A 107 29.66 -8.21 -4.38
CA GLY A 107 31.06 -8.25 -4.77
C GLY A 107 31.90 -9.14 -3.85
N PHE A 108 31.61 -9.14 -2.53
CA PHE A 108 32.39 -9.90 -1.57
C PHE A 108 32.20 -11.41 -1.73
N TYR A 109 30.98 -11.87 -2.00
CA TYR A 109 30.70 -13.30 -2.13
C TYR A 109 31.43 -13.94 -3.34
N PRO A 110 31.34 -13.40 -4.59
CA PRO A 110 32.11 -13.93 -5.72
C PRO A 110 33.62 -13.76 -5.56
N ALA A 111 34.10 -12.64 -4.97
CA ALA A 111 35.53 -12.45 -4.71
C ALA A 111 36.08 -13.50 -3.73
N PHE A 112 35.30 -13.85 -2.70
CA PHE A 112 35.64 -14.90 -1.75
C PHE A 112 35.63 -16.29 -2.41
N VAL A 113 34.65 -16.57 -3.27
CA VAL A 113 34.63 -17.80 -4.09
C VAL A 113 35.86 -17.87 -4.99
N MET A 114 36.23 -16.77 -5.68
CA MET A 114 37.38 -16.70 -6.59
C MET A 114 38.75 -16.86 -5.91
N THR A 115 38.91 -16.36 -4.68
CA THR A 115 40.18 -16.47 -3.95
C THR A 115 40.47 -17.91 -3.50
N ARG A 116 39.43 -18.70 -3.17
CA ARG A 116 39.55 -20.12 -2.78
C ARG A 116 39.78 -21.09 -3.95
N ILE A 117 39.79 -20.59 -5.18
CA ILE A 117 40.04 -21.40 -6.37
C ILE A 117 41.49 -21.86 -6.42
N LYS A 118 41.70 -23.18 -6.32
CA LYS A 118 43.00 -23.82 -6.57
C LYS A 118 43.21 -23.96 -8.10
N PRO A 119 44.27 -23.34 -8.68
CA PRO A 119 44.51 -23.38 -10.13
C PRO A 119 44.67 -24.81 -10.69
N ALA A 120 45.26 -25.70 -9.89
CA ALA A 120 45.52 -27.09 -10.25
C ALA A 120 44.24 -27.92 -10.51
N SER A 121 43.11 -27.60 -9.86
CA SER A 121 41.84 -28.29 -10.09
C SER A 121 41.03 -27.72 -11.25
N ILE A 122 41.24 -26.45 -11.62
CA ILE A 122 40.61 -25.87 -12.83
C ILE A 122 41.26 -26.45 -14.10
N LEU A 123 42.60 -26.51 -14.12
CA LEU A 123 43.33 -26.97 -15.31
C LEU A 123 43.18 -28.48 -15.56
N LYS A 124 42.89 -29.26 -14.53
CA LYS A 124 42.59 -30.70 -14.65
C LYS A 124 41.12 -31.01 -14.96
N GLY A 125 40.25 -30.01 -15.07
CA GLY A 125 38.81 -30.20 -15.31
C GLY A 125 38.05 -30.87 -14.16
N THR A 126 38.70 -31.12 -13.02
CA THR A 126 38.11 -31.78 -11.84
C THR A 126 37.39 -30.82 -10.90
N TYR A 127 37.21 -29.56 -11.31
CA TYR A 127 36.41 -28.56 -10.59
C TYR A 127 34.92 -28.87 -10.72
N ALA A 128 34.50 -30.02 -10.20
CA ALA A 128 33.10 -30.35 -10.04
C ALA A 128 32.54 -29.49 -8.90
N ASN A 129 31.39 -28.87 -9.15
CA ASN A 129 30.73 -27.83 -8.35
C ASN A 129 30.25 -28.28 -6.94
N HIS A 130 30.84 -29.31 -6.34
CA HIS A 130 30.37 -30.05 -5.17
C HIS A 130 30.84 -29.49 -3.81
N GLY A 131 31.16 -28.18 -3.75
CA GLY A 131 31.50 -27.50 -2.49
C GLY A 131 30.33 -26.73 -1.87
N SER A 132 30.46 -26.32 -0.61
CA SER A 132 29.46 -25.55 0.15
C SER A 132 28.93 -24.28 -0.56
N ALA A 133 29.68 -23.72 -1.51
CA ALA A 133 29.26 -22.61 -2.36
C ALA A 133 28.07 -22.97 -3.30
N GLY A 134 28.02 -24.22 -3.80
CA GLY A 134 26.90 -24.69 -4.63
C GLY A 134 25.60 -24.82 -3.84
N THR A 135 25.69 -25.35 -2.61
CA THR A 135 24.55 -25.52 -1.70
C THR A 135 23.95 -24.17 -1.28
N ILE A 136 24.79 -23.18 -0.94
CA ILE A 136 24.32 -21.83 -0.59
C ILE A 136 23.57 -21.19 -1.76
N ARG A 137 24.10 -21.31 -2.99
CA ARG A 137 23.42 -20.80 -4.18
C ARG A 137 22.06 -21.46 -4.38
N GLN A 138 21.99 -22.78 -4.22
CA GLN A 138 20.73 -23.51 -4.36
C GLN A 138 19.69 -23.04 -3.34
N ILE A 139 20.08 -22.84 -2.07
CA ILE A 139 19.19 -22.30 -1.04
C ILE A 139 18.73 -20.88 -1.39
N LEU A 140 19.66 -20.01 -1.82
CA LEU A 140 19.35 -18.63 -2.20
C LEU A 140 18.37 -18.56 -3.38
N VAL A 141 18.57 -19.40 -4.40
CA VAL A 141 17.67 -19.50 -5.56
C VAL A 141 16.28 -19.99 -5.15
N VAL A 142 16.20 -21.04 -4.32
CA VAL A 142 14.92 -21.56 -3.83
C VAL A 142 14.18 -20.49 -3.01
N PHE A 143 14.88 -19.78 -2.12
CA PHE A 143 14.30 -18.68 -1.36
C PHE A 143 13.79 -17.55 -2.27
N GLN A 144 14.56 -17.16 -3.28
CA GLN A 144 14.15 -16.14 -4.25
C GLN A 144 12.85 -16.53 -4.95
N PHE A 145 12.77 -17.76 -5.49
CA PHE A 145 11.56 -18.23 -6.17
C PHE A 145 10.37 -18.34 -5.22
N ALA A 146 10.57 -18.81 -3.99
CA ALA A 146 9.51 -18.86 -2.98
C ALA A 146 8.99 -17.46 -2.63
N ALA A 147 9.89 -16.49 -2.44
CA ALA A 147 9.53 -15.10 -2.17
C ALA A 147 8.78 -14.45 -3.35
N SER A 148 9.22 -14.68 -4.59
CA SER A 148 8.52 -14.20 -5.78
C SER A 148 7.13 -14.82 -5.92
N LEU A 149 6.99 -16.13 -5.69
CA LEU A 149 5.69 -16.81 -5.72
C LEU A 149 4.76 -16.27 -4.64
N PHE A 150 5.27 -16.05 -3.42
CA PHE A 150 4.50 -15.45 -2.34
C PHE A 150 3.98 -14.06 -2.71
N LEU A 151 4.82 -13.21 -3.31
CA LEU A 151 4.41 -11.88 -3.77
C LEU A 151 3.32 -11.96 -4.85
N ILE A 152 3.48 -12.83 -5.85
CA ILE A 152 2.50 -13.02 -6.93
C ILE A 152 1.15 -13.47 -6.35
N CYS A 153 1.15 -14.50 -5.48
CA CYS A 153 -0.05 -14.97 -4.81
C CYS A 153 -0.70 -13.87 -3.96
N GLY A 154 0.10 -13.11 -3.21
CA GLY A 154 -0.37 -11.97 -2.42
C GLY A 154 -1.05 -10.91 -3.27
N THR A 155 -0.46 -10.54 -4.40
CA THR A 155 -1.07 -9.60 -5.36
C THR A 155 -2.39 -10.13 -5.89
N PHE A 156 -2.50 -11.41 -6.24
CA PHE A 156 -3.75 -12.00 -6.71
C PHE A 156 -4.84 -12.01 -5.61
N ILE A 157 -4.48 -12.28 -4.36
CA ILE A 157 -5.42 -12.27 -3.23
C ILE A 157 -5.95 -10.85 -3.03
N VAL A 158 -5.05 -9.86 -2.96
CA VAL A 158 -5.44 -8.44 -2.81
C VAL A 158 -6.32 -8.00 -3.99
N TYR A 159 -5.95 -8.36 -5.21
CA TYR A 159 -6.75 -8.06 -6.39
C TYR A 159 -8.17 -8.65 -6.30
N LYS A 160 -8.28 -9.93 -5.90
CA LYS A 160 -9.58 -10.58 -5.70
C LYS A 160 -10.39 -9.92 -4.58
N GLN A 161 -9.74 -9.50 -3.50
CA GLN A 161 -10.43 -8.81 -2.41
C GLN A 161 -10.95 -7.43 -2.85
N VAL A 162 -10.12 -6.63 -3.51
CA VAL A 162 -10.55 -5.32 -4.04
C VAL A 162 -11.70 -5.50 -5.02
N LYS A 163 -11.62 -6.48 -5.92
CA LYS A 163 -12.71 -6.77 -6.86
C LYS A 163 -13.99 -7.21 -6.13
N PHE A 164 -13.88 -8.09 -5.14
CA PHE A 164 -15.01 -8.51 -4.33
C PHE A 164 -15.68 -7.32 -3.61
N MET A 165 -14.88 -6.41 -3.05
CA MET A 165 -15.40 -5.19 -2.41
C MET A 165 -16.07 -4.24 -3.40
N GLN A 166 -15.59 -4.16 -4.64
CA GLN A 166 -16.16 -3.32 -5.70
C GLN A 166 -17.45 -3.91 -6.29
N ASP A 167 -17.53 -5.23 -6.41
CA ASP A 167 -18.70 -5.93 -6.97
C ASP A 167 -19.83 -6.09 -5.94
N GLN A 168 -19.54 -5.95 -4.63
CA GLN A 168 -20.53 -6.06 -3.58
C GLN A 168 -21.41 -4.80 -3.54
N ASN A 169 -22.74 -4.99 -3.60
CA ASN A 169 -23.69 -3.89 -3.47
C ASN A 169 -23.58 -3.31 -2.04
N PRO A 170 -23.20 -2.03 -1.88
CA PRO A 170 -23.02 -1.41 -0.57
C PRO A 170 -24.35 -1.14 0.15
N GLY A 171 -25.50 -1.41 -0.48
CA GLY A 171 -26.83 -1.13 0.09
C GLY A 171 -27.19 0.36 0.08
N VAL A 172 -26.39 1.18 -0.57
CA VAL A 172 -26.54 2.63 -0.69
C VAL A 172 -26.28 3.11 -2.11
N LYS A 173 -27.04 4.10 -2.55
CA LYS A 173 -26.87 4.74 -3.85
C LYS A 173 -25.79 5.82 -3.76
N ILE A 174 -24.54 5.41 -4.00
CA ILE A 174 -23.40 6.34 -4.11
C ILE A 174 -23.08 6.64 -5.59
N ASP A 175 -23.57 5.82 -6.51
CA ASP A 175 -23.37 6.01 -7.94
C ASP A 175 -23.92 7.36 -8.41
N ARG A 176 -23.05 8.16 -9.05
CA ARG A 176 -23.36 9.50 -9.57
C ARG A 176 -23.65 10.56 -8.50
N THR A 177 -23.26 10.32 -7.25
CA THR A 177 -23.36 11.33 -6.18
C THR A 177 -22.15 12.27 -6.21
N ILE A 178 -22.40 13.57 -6.25
CA ILE A 178 -21.35 14.61 -6.16
C ILE A 178 -21.26 15.10 -4.72
N ILE A 179 -20.07 15.03 -4.14
CA ILE A 179 -19.82 15.46 -2.76
C ILE A 179 -19.22 16.86 -2.78
N LEU A 180 -19.95 17.84 -2.24
CA LEU A 180 -19.47 19.20 -2.06
C LEU A 180 -19.07 19.42 -0.61
N LYS A 181 -17.76 19.52 -0.35
CA LYS A 181 -17.25 19.85 0.98
C LYS A 181 -17.30 21.37 1.17
N TYR A 182 -17.97 21.82 2.22
CA TYR A 182 -18.03 23.23 2.62
C TYR A 182 -17.25 23.49 3.92
N PRO A 183 -16.68 24.69 4.11
CA PRO A 183 -15.91 25.02 5.31
C PRO A 183 -16.80 25.07 6.57
N VAL A 184 -16.28 24.77 7.76
CA VAL A 184 -17.11 24.63 8.98
C VAL A 184 -17.36 25.96 9.71
N LEU A 185 -16.62 27.03 9.41
CA LEU A 185 -16.65 28.28 10.21
C LEU A 185 -16.98 29.53 9.39
N ARG A 186 -18.28 29.85 9.25
CA ARG A 186 -18.77 31.21 8.95
C ARG A 186 -20.13 31.43 9.61
N GLU A 187 -20.41 32.66 10.03
CA GLU A 187 -21.73 33.04 10.52
C GLU A 187 -22.80 32.77 9.44
N ASN A 188 -23.96 32.25 9.84
CA ASN A 188 -25.10 31.91 8.97
C ASN A 188 -24.84 30.85 7.89
N LEU A 189 -23.71 30.15 7.92
CA LEU A 189 -23.36 29.19 6.87
C LEU A 189 -24.34 28.01 6.81
N GLN A 190 -24.81 27.51 7.94
CA GLN A 190 -25.76 26.40 7.98
C GLN A 190 -27.06 26.74 7.25
N THR A 191 -27.57 27.96 7.42
CA THR A 191 -28.76 28.46 6.71
C THR A 191 -28.48 28.63 5.22
N GLN A 192 -27.32 29.17 4.85
CA GLN A 192 -26.94 29.34 3.44
C GLN A 192 -26.78 28.01 2.71
N VAL A 193 -26.19 27.03 3.37
CA VAL A 193 -25.99 25.68 2.84
C VAL A 193 -27.33 24.94 2.71
N ALA A 194 -28.25 25.10 3.67
CA ALA A 194 -29.60 24.58 3.56
C ALA A 194 -30.39 25.20 2.40
N MET A 195 -30.36 26.53 2.24
CA MET A 195 -30.98 27.20 1.09
C MET A 195 -30.33 26.79 -0.24
N PHE A 196 -29.02 26.57 -0.24
CA PHE A 196 -28.32 26.09 -1.43
C PHE A 196 -28.78 24.68 -1.82
N ALA A 197 -28.90 23.76 -0.86
CA ALA A 197 -29.44 22.43 -1.10
C ALA A 197 -30.88 22.50 -1.66
N GLU A 198 -31.75 23.32 -1.06
CA GLU A 198 -33.13 23.51 -1.51
C GLU A 198 -33.22 24.11 -2.93
N ASN A 199 -32.30 25.01 -3.30
CA ASN A 199 -32.21 25.54 -4.66
C ASN A 199 -31.71 24.48 -5.66
N LEU A 200 -30.82 23.57 -5.26
CA LEU A 200 -30.35 22.50 -6.13
C LEU A 200 -31.47 21.51 -6.48
N GLU A 201 -32.43 21.29 -5.58
CA GLU A 201 -33.58 20.43 -5.86
C GLU A 201 -34.55 21.02 -6.90
N GLN A 202 -34.45 22.32 -7.18
CA GLN A 202 -35.25 22.97 -8.24
C GLN A 202 -34.68 22.71 -9.64
N GLU A 203 -33.45 22.22 -9.74
CA GLU A 203 -32.81 21.91 -11.02
C GLU A 203 -33.25 20.53 -11.54
N THR A 204 -33.83 20.49 -12.75
CA THR A 204 -34.33 19.25 -13.38
C THR A 204 -33.29 18.13 -13.56
N ASN A 205 -31.99 18.45 -13.49
CA ASN A 205 -30.90 17.47 -13.64
C ASN A 205 -30.44 16.87 -12.30
N ILE A 206 -31.00 17.32 -11.18
CA ILE A 206 -30.63 16.87 -9.82
C ILE A 206 -31.82 16.10 -9.25
N THR A 207 -31.60 14.82 -8.90
CA THR A 207 -32.66 13.97 -8.36
C THR A 207 -33.00 14.31 -6.91
N SER A 208 -31.98 14.57 -6.09
CA SER A 208 -32.12 14.94 -4.68
C SER A 208 -30.86 15.61 -4.17
N ALA A 209 -30.97 16.41 -3.10
CA ALA A 209 -29.84 16.99 -2.39
C ALA A 209 -29.97 16.69 -0.88
N THR A 210 -28.85 16.48 -0.19
CA THR A 210 -28.85 16.23 1.26
C THR A 210 -27.61 16.82 1.91
N LEU A 211 -27.77 17.24 3.15
CA LEU A 211 -26.72 17.68 4.04
C LEU A 211 -26.39 16.58 5.04
N ALA A 212 -25.10 16.26 5.12
CA ALA A 212 -24.58 15.29 6.07
C ALA A 212 -23.21 15.71 6.61
N SER A 213 -22.94 15.39 7.87
CA SER A 213 -21.63 15.62 8.49
C SER A 213 -20.55 14.65 7.98
N ALA A 214 -20.96 13.50 7.44
CA ALA A 214 -20.10 12.51 6.82
C ALA A 214 -20.83 11.81 5.66
N VAL A 215 -20.08 11.31 4.69
CA VAL A 215 -20.60 10.55 3.56
C VAL A 215 -20.52 9.05 3.88
N PRO A 216 -21.56 8.25 3.57
CA PRO A 216 -21.48 6.79 3.73
C PRO A 216 -20.22 6.20 3.09
N GLY A 217 -19.47 5.40 3.85
CA GLY A 217 -18.20 4.79 3.40
C GLY A 217 -16.95 5.63 3.66
N MET A 218 -17.09 6.83 4.22
CA MET A 218 -15.99 7.69 4.65
C MET A 218 -15.88 7.73 6.18
N GLU A 219 -14.76 8.23 6.70
CA GLU A 219 -14.54 8.40 8.13
C GLU A 219 -15.57 9.35 8.76
N VAL A 220 -16.09 8.96 9.93
CA VAL A 220 -17.01 9.76 10.74
C VAL A 220 -16.22 10.38 11.89
N ALA A 221 -16.14 11.71 11.91
CA ALA A 221 -15.33 12.44 12.89
C ALA A 221 -16.04 12.73 14.23
N PHE A 222 -17.35 12.44 14.31
CA PHE A 222 -18.16 12.72 15.49
C PHE A 222 -18.55 11.41 16.19
N PHE A 223 -18.23 11.32 17.48
CA PHE A 223 -18.53 10.17 18.32
C PHE A 223 -19.39 10.61 19.51
N ALA A 224 -20.40 9.83 19.85
CA ALA A 224 -21.17 10.01 21.07
C ALA A 224 -21.14 8.76 21.93
N SER A 225 -21.07 8.97 23.24
CA SER A 225 -21.15 7.91 24.23
C SER A 225 -22.61 7.68 24.61
N ASN A 226 -23.23 6.63 24.06
CA ASN A 226 -24.65 6.37 24.21
C ASN A 226 -24.89 5.09 25.04
N ARG A 227 -26.06 5.04 25.70
CA ARG A 227 -26.59 3.87 26.42
C ARG A 227 -28.10 3.84 26.30
N LEU A 228 -28.71 2.67 26.52
CA LEU A 228 -30.16 2.58 26.61
C LEU A 228 -30.67 3.27 27.89
N GLN A 229 -31.87 3.83 27.80
CA GLN A 229 -32.54 4.38 28.97
C GLN A 229 -32.84 3.24 29.95
N GLY A 230 -32.29 3.34 31.17
CA GLY A 230 -32.39 2.30 32.20
C GLY A 230 -31.11 1.47 32.42
N ASP A 231 -30.12 1.55 31.52
CA ASP A 231 -28.81 0.93 31.75
C ASP A 231 -27.99 1.65 32.83
N GLY A 232 -27.08 0.95 33.50
CA GLY A 232 -26.11 1.54 34.42
C GLY A 232 -25.14 2.50 33.71
N GLN A 233 -24.55 3.45 34.47
CA GLN A 233 -23.56 4.42 33.95
C GLN A 233 -22.24 3.76 33.50
N ASP A 234 -22.07 2.48 33.74
CA ASP A 234 -20.93 1.67 33.32
C ASP A 234 -21.12 1.05 31.92
N ARG A 235 -22.33 1.11 31.34
CA ARG A 235 -22.66 0.52 30.03
C ARG A 235 -22.62 1.50 28.85
N HIS A 236 -21.93 2.62 29.01
CA HIS A 236 -21.71 3.54 27.91
C HIS A 236 -20.89 2.89 26.80
N ARG A 237 -21.36 3.04 25.55
CA ARG A 237 -20.67 2.57 24.36
C ARG A 237 -20.45 3.74 23.41
N LEU A 238 -19.30 3.76 22.75
CA LEU A 238 -18.95 4.80 21.81
C LEU A 238 -19.55 4.45 20.44
N TYR A 239 -20.31 5.37 19.87
CA TYR A 239 -20.89 5.24 18.53
C TYR A 239 -20.43 6.37 17.64
N GLU A 240 -20.18 6.04 16.39
CA GLU A 240 -20.05 7.02 15.30
C GLU A 240 -21.42 7.62 15.01
N MET A 241 -21.49 8.94 15.04
CA MET A 241 -22.74 9.68 14.91
C MET A 241 -22.68 10.55 13.66
N LEU A 242 -23.66 10.36 12.78
CA LEU A 242 -23.84 11.21 11.61
C LEU A 242 -24.96 12.21 11.89
N ILE A 243 -24.68 13.48 11.66
CA ILE A 243 -25.69 14.53 11.64
C ILE A 243 -26.14 14.66 10.20
N VAL A 244 -27.43 14.43 9.97
CA VAL A 244 -28.02 14.38 8.63
C VAL A 244 -29.32 15.18 8.60
N ASP A 245 -29.75 15.57 7.40
CA ASP A 245 -31.07 16.17 7.19
C ASP A 245 -32.14 15.12 6.86
N ASP A 246 -33.35 15.60 6.55
CA ASP A 246 -34.52 14.78 6.24
C ASP A 246 -34.46 14.06 4.89
N HIS A 247 -33.60 14.51 3.98
CA HIS A 247 -33.45 13.95 2.64
C HIS A 247 -32.37 12.86 2.57
N PHE A 248 -31.62 12.64 3.65
CA PHE A 248 -30.48 11.71 3.67
C PHE A 248 -30.86 10.26 3.35
N VAL A 249 -31.92 9.75 3.99
CA VAL A 249 -32.39 8.37 3.79
C VAL A 249 -32.84 8.16 2.34
N GLU A 250 -33.57 9.12 1.77
CA GLU A 250 -34.08 9.07 0.40
C GLU A 250 -32.96 9.21 -0.63
N THR A 251 -32.06 10.18 -0.44
CA THR A 251 -30.95 10.47 -1.36
C THR A 251 -30.01 9.28 -1.51
N PHE A 252 -29.64 8.64 -0.40
CA PHE A 252 -28.81 7.45 -0.44
C PHE A 252 -29.60 6.15 -0.64
N GLY A 253 -30.94 6.22 -0.66
CA GLY A 253 -31.82 5.08 -0.93
C GLY A 253 -31.76 3.99 0.15
N PHE A 254 -31.58 4.38 1.42
CA PHE A 254 -31.58 3.44 2.53
C PHE A 254 -32.96 2.80 2.73
N GLU A 255 -32.99 1.49 2.98
CA GLU A 255 -34.22 0.78 3.32
C GLU A 255 -34.49 0.86 4.82
N LEU A 256 -35.68 1.34 5.21
CA LEU A 256 -36.11 1.40 6.61
C LEU A 256 -36.85 0.12 6.99
N ILE A 257 -36.29 -0.64 7.93
CA ILE A 257 -36.87 -1.90 8.42
C ILE A 257 -38.03 -1.65 9.39
N ALA A 258 -37.92 -0.62 10.23
CA ALA A 258 -38.94 -0.19 11.18
C ALA A 258 -38.84 1.33 11.43
N GLY A 259 -39.93 1.92 11.93
CA GLY A 259 -39.99 3.34 12.26
C GLY A 259 -40.22 4.24 11.04
N ARG A 260 -39.66 5.46 11.08
CA ARG A 260 -39.80 6.47 10.01
C ARG A 260 -38.51 7.25 9.80
N SER A 261 -38.35 7.82 8.61
CA SER A 261 -37.31 8.83 8.36
C SER A 261 -37.62 10.15 9.09
N PHE A 262 -36.59 10.99 9.21
CA PHE A 262 -36.71 12.39 9.58
C PHE A 262 -37.64 13.14 8.60
N LYS A 263 -38.46 14.07 9.10
CA LYS A 263 -39.33 14.90 8.26
C LYS A 263 -39.35 16.35 8.75
N LYS A 264 -39.16 17.31 7.84
CA LYS A 264 -39.31 18.74 8.14
C LYS A 264 -40.71 19.04 8.70
N GLY A 265 -40.78 19.73 9.84
CA GLY A 265 -42.04 20.15 10.48
C GLY A 265 -42.66 19.13 11.45
N PHE A 266 -42.03 17.98 11.70
CA PHE A 266 -42.54 16.95 12.62
C PHE A 266 -41.84 17.01 13.99
N GLY A 267 -42.43 17.74 14.95
CA GLY A 267 -42.10 17.65 16.39
C GLY A 267 -40.61 17.73 16.78
N ASN A 268 -40.21 16.90 17.75
CA ASN A 268 -38.88 16.83 18.38
C ASN A 268 -37.83 16.06 17.56
N ASP A 269 -37.88 16.05 16.22
CA ASP A 269 -36.94 15.29 15.37
C ASP A 269 -35.45 15.66 15.59
N ARG A 270 -35.16 16.77 16.27
CA ARG A 270 -33.81 17.12 16.76
C ARG A 270 -33.25 16.18 17.84
N GLU A 271 -34.11 15.43 18.53
CA GLU A 271 -33.75 14.49 19.60
C GLU A 271 -33.87 13.02 19.16
N ASN A 272 -34.36 12.78 17.94
CA ASN A 272 -34.58 11.44 17.41
C ASN A 272 -33.31 10.90 16.75
N LEU A 273 -33.09 9.59 16.86
CA LEU A 273 -31.94 8.90 16.29
C LEU A 273 -32.40 7.83 15.30
N LEU A 274 -31.73 7.76 14.16
CA LEU A 274 -31.78 6.59 13.28
C LEU A 274 -30.54 5.73 13.58
N ILE A 275 -30.77 4.45 13.84
CA ILE A 275 -29.72 3.47 14.14
C ILE A 275 -29.74 2.35 13.11
N ASN A 276 -28.57 1.83 12.77
CA ASN A 276 -28.45 0.66 11.89
C ASN A 276 -28.53 -0.65 12.69
N GLU A 277 -28.59 -1.78 11.97
CA GLU A 277 -28.68 -3.11 12.58
C GLU A 277 -27.53 -3.43 13.55
N GLU A 278 -26.31 -2.95 13.24
CA GLU A 278 -25.13 -3.23 14.07
C GLU A 278 -25.15 -2.42 15.37
N ALA A 279 -25.62 -1.17 15.32
CA ALA A 279 -25.87 -0.35 16.50
C ALA A 279 -26.97 -0.96 17.38
N MET A 280 -28.05 -1.50 16.79
CA MET A 280 -29.07 -2.22 17.55
C MET A 280 -28.51 -3.45 18.27
N LYS A 281 -27.77 -4.31 17.58
CA LYS A 281 -27.12 -5.49 18.17
C LYS A 281 -26.17 -5.10 19.29
N THR A 282 -25.39 -4.05 19.07
CA THR A 282 -24.47 -3.52 20.05
C THR A 282 -25.23 -3.03 21.27
N LEU A 283 -26.33 -2.28 21.10
CA LEU A 283 -27.19 -1.82 22.19
C LEU A 283 -27.94 -2.94 22.91
N GLY A 284 -28.08 -4.12 22.29
CA GLY A 284 -28.84 -5.25 22.84
C GLY A 284 -30.34 -5.16 22.55
N ILE A 285 -30.73 -4.39 21.52
CA ILE A 285 -32.12 -4.31 21.06
C ILE A 285 -32.40 -5.52 20.17
N GLY A 286 -33.34 -6.38 20.58
CA GLY A 286 -33.61 -7.66 19.92
C GLY A 286 -34.45 -7.56 18.64
N LYS A 287 -35.44 -6.66 18.58
CA LYS A 287 -36.28 -6.44 17.40
C LYS A 287 -36.29 -4.97 17.01
N ALA A 288 -36.41 -4.69 15.72
CA ALA A 288 -36.41 -3.32 15.19
C ALA A 288 -37.58 -2.48 15.70
N GLU A 289 -38.73 -3.11 15.94
CA GLU A 289 -39.92 -2.48 16.51
C GLU A 289 -39.71 -2.01 17.95
N ASP A 290 -38.93 -2.75 18.75
CA ASP A 290 -38.66 -2.43 20.15
C ASP A 290 -37.77 -1.18 20.31
N GLY A 291 -37.04 -0.80 19.26
CA GLY A 291 -36.16 0.38 19.24
C GLY A 291 -36.85 1.68 18.80
N CYS A 292 -38.14 1.64 18.42
CA CYS A 292 -38.87 2.81 17.91
C CYS A 292 -39.54 3.67 19.00
N HIS A 293 -39.26 3.39 20.29
CA HIS A 293 -39.89 4.02 21.45
C HIS A 293 -39.00 5.03 22.16
#